data_AF-W1XSJ2-F1
#
_entry.id   AF-W1XSJ2-F1
#
_cell.length_a   1.000
_cell.length_b   1.000
_cell.length_c   1.000
_cell.angle_alpha   90.00
_cell.angle_beta   90.00
_cell.angle_gamma   90.00
#
_symmetry.space_group_name_H-M   'P 1'
#
loop_
_entity.id
_entity.type
_entity.pdbx_description
1 polymer ?
#
loop_
_entity_poly.entity_id
_entity_poly.type
_entity_poly.pdbx_seq_one_letter_code
_entity_poly.pdbx_strand_id
1 'polypeptide(L)' 'MRMYDIILKKRANLPLTDEEIRFVIDGYVKGEIPDYQVSALLMTIVFNGMNARELGTLTLAMAQSGNMV' A
#
# COMPACT_ATOMS: atom_id res chain seq x y z
N MET A 1 6.65 11.24 0.67
CA MET A 1 5.61 10.76 1.61
C MET A 1 6.27 9.85 2.63
N ARG A 2 5.78 9.78 3.89
CA ARG A 2 6.31 8.84 4.89
C ARG A 2 5.34 7.66 5.04
N MET A 3 5.88 6.45 5.10
CA MET A 3 5.08 5.23 5.29
C MET A 3 4.20 5.27 6.55
N TYR A 4 4.69 5.93 7.61
CA TYR A 4 3.93 6.14 8.85
C TYR A 4 2.59 6.86 8.63
N ASP A 5 2.58 7.90 7.78
CA ASP A 5 1.37 8.69 7.51
C ASP A 5 0.32 7.85 6.77
N ILE A 6 0.75 6.95 5.88
CA ILE A 6 -0.12 6.02 5.14
C ILE A 6 -0.79 5.02 6.09
N ILE A 7 -0.02 4.46 7.03
CA ILE A 7 -0.55 3.54 8.05
C ILE A 7 -1.57 4.26 8.93
N LEU A 8 -1.26 5.47 9.41
CA LEU A 8 -2.19 6.26 10.22
C LEU A 8 -3.49 6.58 9.47
N LYS A 9 -3.38 6.98 8.20
CA LYS A 9 -4.53 7.27 7.34
C LYS A 9 -5.40 6.04 7.17
N LYS A 10 -4.80 4.89 6.83
CA LYS A 10 -5.56 3.65 6.67
C LYS A 10 -6.18 3.20 7.98
N ARG A 11 -5.50 3.41 9.12
CA ARG A 11 -6.00 3.10 10.47
C ARG A 11 -7.20 3.95 10.85
N ALA A 12 -7.24 5.21 10.39
CA ALA A 12 -8.40 6.09 10.52
C ALA A 12 -9.54 5.72 9.55
N ASN A 13 -9.46 4.58 8.86
CA ASN A 13 -10.42 4.11 7.87
C ASN A 13 -10.61 5.08 6.69
N LEU A 14 -9.58 5.86 6.37
CA LEU A 14 -9.58 6.74 5.21
C LEU A 14 -8.99 6.01 4.00
N PRO A 15 -9.57 6.20 2.80
CA PRO A 15 -9.08 5.54 1.60
C PRO A 15 -7.70 6.08 1.20
N LEU A 16 -6.80 5.18 0.81
CA LEU A 16 -5.50 5.55 0.26
C LEU A 16 -5.65 6.13 -1.15
N THR A 17 -4.79 7.06 -1.56
CA THR A 17 -4.72 7.53 -2.96
C THR A 17 -3.95 6.53 -3.83
N ASP A 18 -4.01 6.70 -5.14
CA ASP A 18 -3.30 5.78 -6.03
C ASP A 18 -1.77 5.96 -5.94
N GLU A 19 -1.33 7.19 -5.70
CA GLU A 19 0.07 7.54 -5.46
C GLU A 19 0.57 6.95 -4.14
N GLU A 20 -0.26 6.94 -3.09
CA GLU A 20 0.06 6.29 -1.81
C GLU A 20 0.25 4.79 -1.98
N ILE A 21 -0.63 4.12 -2.71
CA ILE A 21 -0.52 2.68 -2.94
C ILE A 21 0.74 2.36 -3.76
N ARG A 22 0.99 3.10 -4.85
CA ARG A 22 2.21 2.93 -5.67
C ARG A 22 3.48 3.18 -4.87
N PHE A 23 3.50 4.23 -4.04
CA PHE A 23 4.62 4.51 -3.15
C PHE A 23 4.93 3.34 -2.21
N VAL A 24 3.91 2.71 -1.62
CA VAL A 24 4.11 1.54 -0.76
C VAL A 24 4.70 0.37 -1.53
N ILE A 25 4.13 0.04 -2.70
CA ILE A 25 4.60 -1.11 -3.49
C ILE A 25 6.02 -0.88 -4.01
N ASP A 26 6.29 0.26 -4.64
CA ASP A 26 7.61 0.58 -5.18
C ASP A 26 8.66 0.63 -4.07
N GLY A 27 8.35 1.26 -2.93
CA GLY A 27 9.26 1.35 -1.80
C GLY A 27 9.53 -0.01 -1.16
N TYR A 28 8.53 -0.89 -1.10
CA TYR A 28 8.70 -2.23 -0.57
C TYR A 28 9.55 -3.10 -1.50
N VAL A 29 9.26 -3.09 -2.80
CA VAL A 29 10.00 -3.88 -3.81
C VAL A 29 11.46 -3.44 -3.92
N LYS A 30 11.75 -2.14 -3.73
CA LYS A 30 13.12 -1.60 -3.68
C LYS A 30 13.85 -1.85 -2.36
N GLY A 31 13.18 -2.40 -1.34
CA GLY A 31 13.75 -2.59 0.01
C GLY A 31 13.92 -1.29 0.80
N GLU A 32 13.30 -0.19 0.37
CA GLU A 32 13.35 1.12 1.04
C GLU A 32 12.37 1.18 2.23
N ILE A 33 11.29 0.39 2.17
CA ILE A 33 10.29 0.26 3.24
C ILE A 33 10.54 -1.05 3.99
N PRO A 34 10.85 -1.00 5.31
CA PRO A 34 11.05 -2.21 6.10
C PRO A 34 9.78 -3.06 6.26
N ASP A 35 9.97 -4.38 6.37
CA ASP A 35 8.90 -5.39 6.52
C ASP A 35 7.90 -5.08 7.65
N TYR A 36 8.38 -4.52 8.77
CA TYR A 36 7.52 -4.22 9.91
C TYR A 36 6.50 -3.12 9.61
N GLN A 37 6.82 -2.18 8.71
CA GLN A 37 5.88 -1.13 8.31
C GLN A 37 4.81 -1.69 7.36
N VAL A 38 5.21 -2.55 6.42
CA VAL A 38 4.25 -3.22 5.52
C VAL A 38 3.35 -4.16 6.31
N SER A 39 3.89 -4.91 7.27
CA SER A 39 3.10 -5.77 8.16
C SER A 39 2.05 -4.99 8.95
N ALA A 40 2.42 -3.80 9.45
CA ALA A 40 1.49 -2.91 10.15
C ALA A 40 0.38 -2.38 9.22
N LEU A 41 0.72 -2.02 7.98
CA LEU A 41 -0.28 -1.64 6.97
C LEU A 41 -1.23 -2.81 6.66
N LEU A 42 -0.69 -4.01 6.42
CA LEU A 42 -1.48 -5.21 6.13
C LEU A 42 -2.47 -5.53 7.26
N MET A 43 -2.02 -5.49 8.52
CA MET A 43 -2.92 -5.70 9.66
C MET A 43 -4.04 -4.65 9.69
N THR A 44 -3.73 -3.40 9.34
CA THR A 44 -4.72 -2.33 9.25
C THR A 44 -5.74 -2.58 8.13
N ILE A 45 -5.28 -3.09 6.98
CA ILE A 45 -6.14 -3.46 5.85
C ILE A 45 -7.05 -4.65 6.22
N VAL A 46 -6.59 -5.62 6.99
CA VAL A 46 -7.43 -6.75 7.46
C VAL A 46 -8.65 -6.24 8.24
N PHE A 47 -8.49 -5.23 9.10
CA PHE A 47 -9.59 -4.68 9.89
C PHE A 47 -10.48 -3.70 9.12
N ASN A 48 -9.89 -2.80 8.33
CA ASN A 48 -10.61 -1.70 7.69
C ASN A 48 -11.01 -2.00 6.23
N GLY A 49 -10.49 -3.09 5.67
CA GLY A 49 -10.68 -3.45 4.26
C GLY A 49 -10.05 -2.43 3.30
N MET A 50 -10.36 -2.59 2.02
CA MET A 50 -10.03 -1.65 0.95
C MET A 50 -11.23 -1.58 0.00
N ASN A 51 -11.50 -0.40 -0.53
CA ASN A 51 -12.54 -0.24 -1.54
C ASN A 51 -12.08 -0.78 -2.92
N ALA A 52 -13.02 -0.91 -3.85
CA ALA A 52 -12.73 -1.47 -5.18
C ALA A 52 -11.64 -0.73 -5.95
N ARG A 53 -11.55 0.60 -5.80
CA ARG A 53 -10.51 1.42 -6.45
C ARG A 53 -9.15 1.16 -5.82
N GLU A 54 -9.07 1.15 -4.49
CA GLU A 54 -7.86 0.79 -3.76
C GLU A 54 -7.36 -0.62 -4.15
N LEU A 55 -8.27 -1.61 -4.23
CA LEU A 55 -7.95 -2.97 -4.67
C LEU A 55 -7.39 -2.98 -6.10
N GLY A 56 -8.08 -2.32 -7.04
CA GLY A 56 -7.63 -2.24 -8.43
C GLY A 56 -6.25 -1.61 -8.56
N THR A 57 -6.00 -0.51 -7.86
CA THR A 57 -4.68 0.13 -7.87
C THR A 57 -3.60 -0.75 -7.24
N LEU A 58 -3.90 -1.45 -6.13
CA LEU A 58 -2.96 -2.38 -5.50
C LEU A 58 -2.60 -3.52 -6.45
N THR A 59 -3.60 -4.15 -7.08
CA THR A 59 -3.37 -5.23 -8.05
C THR A 59 -2.52 -4.76 -9.23
N LEU A 60 -2.84 -3.58 -9.79
CA LEU A 60 -2.08 -3.05 -10.91
C LEU A 60 -0.64 -2.70 -10.52
N ALA A 61 -0.44 -2.07 -9.36
CA ALA A 61 0.89 -1.74 -8.85
C ALA A 61 1.75 -3.00 -8.63
N MET A 62 1.17 -4.06 -8.06
CA MET A 62 1.86 -5.35 -7.91
C MET A 62 2.15 -6.03 -9.25
N ALA A 63 1.24 -5.95 -10.22
CA ALA A 63 1.48 -6.49 -11.57
C ALA A 63 2.62 -5.73 -12.28
N GLN A 64 2.66 -4.41 -12.11
CA GLN A 64 3.66 -3.52 -12.71
C GLN A 64 5.02 -3.54 -12.00
N SER A 65 5.10 -4.10 -10.78
CA SER A 65 6.39 -4.18 -10.06
C SER A 65 7.33 -5.26 -10.60
N GLY A 66 6.85 -6.08 -11.54
CA GLY A 66 7.65 -7.08 -12.25
C GLY A 66 7.78 -6.77 -13.74
N ASN A 67 8.22 -7.76 -14.52
CA ASN A 67 8.26 -7.65 -15.96
C ASN A 67 6.84 -7.75 -16.54
N MET A 68 6.46 -6.77 -17.34
CA MET A 68 5.23 -6.81 -18.14
C MET A 68 5.59 -7.23 -19.57
N VAL A 69 4.84 -8.20 -20.12
CA VAL A 69 5.01 -8.74 -21.48
C VAL A 69 3.83 -8.31 -22.33
#